data_AF-A0A7E5VWL1-F1
#
_entry.id   AF-A0A7E5VWL1-F1
#
_cell.length_a   1.000
_cell.length_b   1.000
_cell.length_c   1.000
_cell.angle_alpha   90.00
_cell.angle_beta   90.00
_cell.angle_gamma   90.00
#
_symmetry.space_group_name_H-M   'P 1'
#
loop_
_entity.id
_entity.type
_entity.pdbx_description
1 polymer ?
#
loop_
_entity_poly.entity_id
_entity_poly.type
_entity_poly.pdbx_seq_one_letter_code
_entity_poly.pdbx_strand_id
1 'polypeptide(L)'
;MYAACVILVTICCIHSVSMVVVLNGVLADECPTSVRALLAAHPGYRDAAAQLLAAAARVVPPPGLLYVAQRELAAVVPHDKNVNIIGSDDASSCIIVVVRHSGSGAVALAHLDGSGTADAAAAMVARVQQLAVGYPEGRLELQLVGGFNDPHRYSDELFANIMLSFHRLSVEIDLTLACCCELNTALGGGTAAPLVMGVGVDISAGDLFPATFPDKGPELALRGARTITSGPHSAQVLDIYDNTVGMLRIGPFNYEPLRGVDLWLEQSDDFILQHLSTTPACEPPHFVHNIRVTLKFIQQHPFPAVTVFPDNRAHYYRRDGVTGCWVPMRF
;
A
#
# COMPACT_ATOMS: atom_id res chain seq x y z
N MET A 1 -30.53 -59.70 21.38
CA MET A 1 -29.18 -59.28 20.97
C MET A 1 -29.27 -57.86 20.46
N TYR A 2 -28.83 -56.91 21.28
CA TYR A 2 -28.85 -55.48 20.99
C TYR A 2 -27.76 -55.13 19.97
N ALA A 3 -28.13 -54.47 18.88
CA ALA A 3 -27.18 -53.80 17.99
C ALA A 3 -27.09 -52.33 18.41
N ALA A 4 -25.98 -51.99 19.06
CA ALA A 4 -25.70 -50.64 19.51
C ALA A 4 -25.20 -49.78 18.34
N CYS A 5 -25.77 -48.58 18.25
CA CYS A 5 -25.46 -47.49 17.36
C CYS A 5 -24.00 -47.03 17.59
N VAL A 6 -23.14 -47.14 16.58
CA VAL A 6 -21.81 -46.52 16.58
C VAL A 6 -21.96 -45.14 15.95
N ILE A 7 -21.90 -44.12 16.80
CA ILE A 7 -21.75 -42.72 16.46
C ILE A 7 -20.39 -42.58 15.75
N LEU A 8 -20.41 -42.34 14.44
CA LEU A 8 -19.22 -41.90 13.71
C LEU A 8 -18.93 -40.47 14.15
N VAL A 9 -17.94 -40.30 15.03
CA VAL A 9 -17.36 -38.99 15.33
C VAL A 9 -16.61 -38.54 14.09
N THR A 10 -17.26 -37.70 13.28
CA THR A 10 -16.56 -36.90 12.27
C THR A 10 -15.66 -35.93 13.03
N ILE A 11 -14.40 -36.32 13.22
CA ILE A 11 -13.35 -35.39 13.61
C ILE A 11 -13.23 -34.42 12.43
N CYS A 12 -13.89 -33.28 12.58
CA CYS A 12 -13.64 -32.13 11.74
C CYS A 12 -12.19 -31.76 11.99
N CYS A 13 -11.29 -32.09 11.06
CA CYS A 13 -9.97 -31.50 11.01
C CYS A 13 -10.16 -29.99 10.80
N ILE A 14 -10.28 -29.27 11.92
CA ILE A 14 -10.02 -27.84 11.99
C ILE A 14 -8.62 -27.71 11.39
N HIS A 15 -8.53 -27.26 10.15
CA HIS A 15 -7.26 -26.83 9.60
C HIS A 15 -6.77 -25.76 10.57
N SER A 16 -5.72 -26.07 11.32
CA SER A 16 -5.01 -25.10 12.13
C SER A 16 -4.62 -24.00 11.15
N VAL A 17 -5.29 -22.85 11.26
CA VAL A 17 -4.87 -21.64 10.56
C VAL A 17 -3.48 -21.38 11.10
N SER A 18 -2.46 -21.59 10.28
CA SER A 18 -1.09 -21.34 10.68
C SER A 18 -1.01 -19.88 11.09
N MET A 19 -0.84 -19.62 12.39
CA MET A 19 -0.57 -18.29 12.91
C MET A 19 0.85 -17.95 12.50
N VAL A 20 1.07 -16.77 11.91
CA VAL A 20 2.40 -16.45 11.36
C VAL A 20 2.92 -15.05 11.62
N VAL A 21 2.09 -14.15 12.16
CA VAL A 21 2.60 -12.84 12.60
C VAL A 21 3.40 -13.04 13.89
N VAL A 22 4.63 -12.57 13.87
CA VAL A 22 5.57 -12.55 14.99
C VAL A 22 5.60 -11.13 15.55
N LEU A 23 5.50 -11.00 16.87
CA LEU A 23 5.51 -9.74 17.61
C LEU A 23 6.66 -9.77 18.62
N ASN A 24 7.66 -8.92 18.42
CA ASN A 24 8.90 -8.90 19.23
C ASN A 24 9.59 -10.29 19.32
N GLY A 25 9.61 -11.04 18.23
CA GLY A 25 10.21 -12.38 18.18
C GLY A 25 9.37 -13.51 18.78
N VAL A 26 8.12 -13.25 19.18
CA VAL A 26 7.19 -14.27 19.68
C VAL A 26 6.02 -14.42 18.71
N LEU A 27 5.68 -15.66 18.36
CA LEU A 27 4.50 -15.94 17.53
C LEU A 27 3.23 -15.46 18.24
N ALA A 28 2.40 -14.68 17.56
CA ALA A 28 1.18 -14.17 18.14
C ALA A 28 0.09 -15.26 18.21
N ASP A 29 -0.33 -15.62 19.43
CA ASP A 29 -1.46 -16.54 19.67
C ASP A 29 -2.79 -15.96 19.16
N GLU A 30 -2.97 -14.65 19.28
CA GLU A 30 -4.10 -13.91 18.73
C GLU A 30 -3.59 -12.72 17.92
N CYS A 31 -4.11 -12.55 16.71
CA CYS A 31 -3.76 -11.42 15.86
C CYS A 31 -4.33 -10.11 16.46
N PRO A 32 -3.50 -9.09 16.77
CA PRO A 32 -4.02 -7.83 17.26
C PRO A 32 -4.79 -7.11 16.13
N THR A 33 -6.10 -6.92 16.33
CA THR A 33 -6.98 -6.25 15.35
C THR A 33 -7.17 -4.76 15.61
N SER A 34 -6.36 -4.17 16.50
CA SER A 34 -6.29 -2.72 16.70
C SER A 34 -4.92 -2.34 17.24
N VAL A 35 -4.49 -1.10 16.99
CA VAL A 35 -3.24 -0.58 17.54
C VAL A 35 -3.30 -0.57 19.08
N ARG A 36 -4.47 -0.31 19.67
CA ARG A 36 -4.66 -0.40 21.13
C ARG A 36 -4.36 -1.80 21.67
N ALA A 37 -4.90 -2.84 21.02
CA ALA A 37 -4.66 -4.22 21.42
C ALA A 37 -3.18 -4.61 21.24
N LEU A 38 -2.57 -4.18 20.12
CA LEU A 38 -1.15 -4.36 19.87
C LEU A 38 -0.31 -3.76 21.00
N LEU A 39 -0.61 -2.53 21.42
CA LEU A 39 0.14 -1.82 22.45
C LEU A 39 -0.10 -2.34 23.87
N ALA A 40 -1.28 -2.91 24.13
CA ALA A 40 -1.56 -3.55 25.41
C ALA A 40 -0.70 -4.80 25.61
N ALA A 41 -0.46 -5.57 24.55
CA ALA A 41 0.39 -6.77 24.59
C ALA A 41 1.89 -6.45 24.36
N HIS A 42 2.19 -5.48 23.50
CA HIS A 42 3.54 -5.15 23.04
C HIS A 42 3.77 -3.62 23.06
N PRO A 43 4.02 -3.00 24.23
CA PRO A 43 4.17 -1.55 24.33
C PRO A 43 5.38 -0.98 23.57
N GLY A 44 6.39 -1.79 23.23
CA GLY A 44 7.60 -1.36 22.52
C GLY A 44 7.38 -0.75 21.13
N TYR A 45 6.24 -1.02 20.49
CA TYR A 45 5.88 -0.36 19.22
C TYR A 45 5.70 1.16 19.37
N ARG A 46 5.46 1.68 20.59
CA ARG A 46 5.45 3.12 20.86
C ARG A 46 6.81 3.75 20.56
N ASP A 47 7.90 3.10 20.95
CA ASP A 47 9.24 3.63 20.79
C ASP A 47 9.65 3.63 19.30
N ALA A 48 9.35 2.55 18.58
CA ALA A 48 9.60 2.46 17.14
C ALA A 48 8.81 3.52 16.35
N ALA A 49 7.53 3.71 16.68
CA ALA A 49 6.71 4.78 16.08
C ALA A 49 7.27 6.17 16.42
N ALA A 50 7.65 6.41 17.67
CA ALA A 50 8.22 7.69 18.10
C ALA A 50 9.54 8.00 17.37
N GLN A 51 10.39 7.00 17.11
CA GLN A 51 11.62 7.17 16.34
C GLN A 51 11.33 7.59 14.90
N LEU A 52 10.34 6.96 14.24
CA LEU A 52 9.93 7.36 12.89
C LEU A 52 9.42 8.81 12.88
N LEU A 53 8.54 9.15 13.83
CA LEU A 53 7.94 10.49 13.92
C LEU A 53 8.96 11.58 14.24
N ALA A 54 10.05 11.23 14.95
CA ALA A 54 11.14 12.15 15.24
C ALA A 54 12.13 12.31 14.08
N ALA A 55 12.09 11.42 13.08
CA ALA A 55 12.98 11.50 11.92
C ALA A 55 12.64 12.70 11.03
N ALA A 56 13.67 13.32 10.45
CA ALA A 56 13.47 14.45 9.55
C ALA A 56 12.79 13.99 8.26
N ALA A 57 11.64 14.59 7.94
CA ALA A 57 10.95 14.32 6.69
C ALA A 57 11.81 14.74 5.48
N ARG A 58 11.90 13.85 4.49
CA ARG A 58 12.69 14.05 3.27
C ARG A 58 11.81 14.42 2.08
N VAL A 59 12.16 15.48 1.37
CA VAL A 59 11.59 15.73 0.04
C VAL A 59 12.37 14.88 -0.96
N VAL A 60 11.72 13.87 -1.54
CA VAL A 60 12.38 12.91 -2.43
C VAL A 60 12.27 13.39 -3.88
N PRO A 61 13.38 13.58 -4.60
CA PRO A 61 13.35 14.03 -5.99
C PRO A 61 13.03 12.87 -6.95
N PRO A 62 12.55 13.14 -8.18
CA PRO A 62 12.19 12.11 -9.16
C PRO A 62 13.32 11.13 -9.59
N PRO A 63 14.60 11.54 -9.71
CA PRO A 63 15.67 10.63 -10.11
C PRO A 63 15.81 9.45 -9.13
N GLY A 64 15.71 8.22 -9.65
CA GLY A 64 15.80 6.99 -8.85
C GLY A 64 14.59 6.69 -7.94
N LEU A 65 13.53 7.50 -7.96
CA LEU A 65 12.29 7.28 -7.20
C LEU A 65 11.29 6.35 -7.92
N LEU A 66 10.92 5.23 -7.32
CA LEU A 66 9.74 4.45 -7.69
C LEU A 66 8.57 4.85 -6.77
N TYR A 67 7.71 5.75 -7.24
CA TYR A 67 6.52 6.18 -6.51
C TYR A 67 5.38 5.18 -6.72
N VAL A 68 4.86 4.63 -5.63
CA VAL A 68 3.73 3.69 -5.59
C VAL A 68 2.48 4.45 -5.17
N ALA A 69 1.46 4.50 -6.02
CA ALA A 69 0.21 5.20 -5.71
C ALA A 69 -0.77 4.30 -4.94
N GLN A 70 -1.86 4.89 -4.45
CA GLN A 70 -2.96 4.16 -3.81
C GLN A 70 -3.45 3.01 -4.72
N ARG A 71 -3.64 1.82 -4.11
CA ARG A 71 -3.94 0.54 -4.78
C ARG A 71 -2.85 0.03 -5.72
N GLU A 72 -1.61 0.45 -5.56
CA GLU A 72 -0.48 -0.17 -6.24
C GLU A 72 0.44 -0.84 -5.22
N LEU A 73 1.23 -1.78 -5.72
CA LEU A 73 2.37 -2.35 -5.04
C LEU A 73 3.55 -2.41 -6.01
N ALA A 74 4.76 -2.40 -5.45
CA ALA A 74 5.96 -2.75 -6.19
C ALA A 74 6.97 -3.39 -5.24
N ALA A 75 7.87 -4.20 -5.81
CA ALA A 75 8.98 -4.79 -5.07
C ALA A 75 10.31 -4.46 -5.74
N VAL A 76 11.37 -4.27 -4.97
CA VAL A 76 12.71 -3.89 -5.41
C VAL A 76 13.79 -4.58 -4.58
N VAL A 77 15.03 -4.55 -5.06
CA VAL A 77 16.21 -5.14 -4.42
C VAL A 77 17.38 -4.15 -4.36
N PRO A 78 18.32 -4.28 -3.41
CA PRO A 78 19.47 -3.36 -3.27
C PRO A 78 20.38 -3.28 -4.49
N HIS A 79 20.37 -4.28 -5.35
CA HIS A 79 21.18 -4.32 -6.57
C HIS A 79 20.42 -3.86 -7.83
N ASP A 80 19.18 -3.38 -7.69
CA ASP A 80 18.47 -2.72 -8.77
C ASP A 80 19.15 -1.39 -9.11
N LYS A 81 19.54 -1.22 -10.38
CA LYS A 81 20.23 -0.03 -10.86
C LYS A 81 19.28 1.12 -11.20
N ASN A 82 17.97 0.87 -11.20
CA ASN A 82 16.95 1.80 -11.66
C ASN A 82 16.17 2.46 -10.50
N VAL A 83 16.25 1.89 -9.30
CA VAL A 83 15.48 2.36 -8.14
C VAL A 83 16.39 2.48 -6.93
N ASN A 84 16.51 3.71 -6.42
CA ASN A 84 17.25 4.02 -5.20
C ASN A 84 16.30 4.17 -4.00
N ILE A 85 15.09 4.66 -4.26
CA ILE A 85 14.05 4.89 -3.25
C ILE A 85 12.73 4.38 -3.81
N ILE A 86 12.02 3.56 -3.04
CA ILE A 86 10.59 3.27 -3.24
C ILE A 86 9.80 4.06 -2.21
N GLY A 87 8.66 4.62 -2.58
CA GLY A 87 7.90 5.45 -1.64
C GLY A 87 6.45 5.67 -2.03
N SER A 88 5.67 6.12 -1.06
CA SER A 88 4.28 6.51 -1.22
C SER A 88 3.89 7.61 -0.24
N ASP A 89 2.82 8.34 -0.53
CA ASP A 89 2.37 9.50 0.25
C ASP A 89 0.88 9.75 0.00
N ASP A 90 0.31 10.78 0.66
CA ASP A 90 -1.11 11.10 0.73
C ASP A 90 -1.94 10.02 1.46
N ALA A 91 -1.31 9.25 2.37
CA ALA A 91 -1.99 8.24 3.18
C ALA A 91 -2.71 8.88 4.37
N SER A 92 -3.89 9.45 4.12
CA SER A 92 -4.76 10.03 5.14
C SER A 92 -5.39 8.92 6.01
N SER A 93 -6.44 8.25 5.51
CA SER A 93 -7.04 7.05 6.12
C SER A 93 -6.37 5.74 5.67
N CYS A 94 -5.60 5.81 4.58
CA CYS A 94 -4.89 4.67 4.00
C CYS A 94 -3.67 4.28 4.84
N ILE A 95 -3.15 3.07 4.63
CA ILE A 95 -1.93 2.57 5.29
C ILE A 95 -0.93 2.14 4.22
N ILE A 96 0.27 2.69 4.30
CA ILE A 96 1.44 2.27 3.53
C ILE A 96 2.06 1.07 4.25
N VAL A 97 2.17 -0.04 3.53
CA VAL A 97 2.69 -1.31 4.02
C VAL A 97 4.03 -1.57 3.37
N VAL A 98 5.03 -1.94 4.16
CA VAL A 98 6.34 -2.36 3.69
C VAL A 98 6.63 -3.77 4.20
N VAL A 99 6.98 -4.67 3.29
CA VAL A 99 7.51 -6.00 3.60
C VAL A 99 8.97 -6.05 3.16
N ARG A 100 9.87 -6.41 4.07
CA ARG A 100 11.31 -6.49 3.82
C ARG A 100 11.84 -7.87 4.14
N HIS A 101 12.73 -8.40 3.32
CA HIS A 101 13.54 -9.56 3.70
C HIS A 101 14.90 -9.08 4.24
N SER A 102 15.17 -9.36 5.52
CA SER A 102 16.33 -8.78 6.21
C SER A 102 17.69 -9.26 5.70
N GLY A 103 17.77 -10.45 5.10
CA GLY A 103 19.04 -10.98 4.57
C GLY A 103 19.37 -10.53 3.15
N SER A 104 18.37 -10.46 2.26
CA SER A 104 18.57 -10.03 0.86
C SER A 104 18.41 -8.52 0.68
N GLY A 105 17.75 -7.85 1.62
CA GLY A 105 17.34 -6.45 1.51
C GLY A 105 16.21 -6.22 0.49
N ALA A 106 15.57 -7.28 -0.03
CA ALA A 106 14.40 -7.13 -0.90
C ALA A 106 13.27 -6.43 -0.16
N VAL A 107 12.61 -5.47 -0.81
CA VAL A 107 11.54 -4.65 -0.23
C VAL A 107 10.35 -4.66 -1.17
N ALA A 108 9.16 -4.95 -0.65
CA ALA A 108 7.89 -4.62 -1.29
C ALA A 108 7.20 -3.50 -0.52
N LEU A 109 6.61 -2.55 -1.26
CA LEU A 109 5.81 -1.46 -0.71
C LEU A 109 4.45 -1.44 -1.42
N ALA A 110 3.38 -1.34 -0.65
CA ALA A 110 2.02 -1.16 -1.15
C ALA A 110 1.31 -0.01 -0.42
N HIS A 111 0.45 0.72 -1.11
CA HIS A 111 -0.41 1.73 -0.52
C HIS A 111 -1.85 1.20 -0.50
N LEU A 112 -2.33 0.81 0.67
CA LEU A 112 -3.60 0.10 0.84
C LEU A 112 -4.68 1.04 1.37
N ASP A 113 -5.88 0.92 0.81
CA ASP A 113 -7.07 1.72 1.16
C ASP A 113 -8.26 0.85 1.62
N GLY A 114 -8.03 -0.44 1.83
CA GLY A 114 -9.05 -1.43 2.20
C GLY A 114 -9.51 -2.33 1.06
N SER A 115 -9.22 -1.97 -0.19
CA SER A 115 -9.50 -2.81 -1.36
C SER A 115 -8.36 -3.79 -1.63
N GLY A 116 -8.69 -5.07 -1.81
CA GLY A 116 -7.73 -6.10 -2.25
C GLY A 116 -6.62 -6.40 -1.25
N THR A 117 -6.79 -6.04 0.03
CA THR A 117 -5.77 -6.16 1.07
C THR A 117 -5.18 -7.57 1.21
N ALA A 118 -6.03 -8.60 1.18
CA ALA A 118 -5.57 -9.99 1.32
C ALA A 118 -4.69 -10.45 0.15
N ASP A 119 -5.13 -10.16 -1.07
CA ASP A 119 -4.36 -10.49 -2.29
C ASP A 119 -3.06 -9.69 -2.35
N ALA A 120 -3.10 -8.42 -1.94
CA ALA A 120 -1.92 -7.56 -1.85
C ALA A 120 -0.90 -8.11 -0.84
N ALA A 121 -1.33 -8.50 0.36
CA ALA A 121 -0.45 -9.09 1.37
C ALA A 121 0.24 -10.36 0.86
N ALA A 122 -0.52 -11.27 0.24
CA ALA A 122 0.02 -12.47 -0.39
C ALA A 122 1.01 -12.14 -1.52
N ALA A 123 0.67 -11.18 -2.39
CA ALA A 123 1.53 -10.76 -3.49
C ALA A 123 2.84 -10.12 -3.00
N MET A 124 2.79 -9.23 -2.00
CA MET A 124 3.98 -8.60 -1.42
C MET A 124 4.95 -9.64 -0.88
N VAL A 125 4.45 -10.60 -0.10
CA VAL A 125 5.26 -11.70 0.45
C VAL A 125 5.86 -12.56 -0.65
N ALA A 126 5.06 -12.97 -1.63
CA ALA A 126 5.52 -13.77 -2.75
C ALA A 126 6.63 -13.05 -3.55
N ARG A 127 6.47 -11.75 -3.80
CA ARG A 127 7.47 -10.94 -4.53
C ARG A 127 8.76 -10.81 -3.74
N VAL A 128 8.70 -10.52 -2.45
CA VAL A 128 9.88 -10.43 -1.59
C VAL A 128 10.62 -11.77 -1.52
N GLN A 129 9.90 -12.88 -1.36
CA GLN A 129 10.50 -14.22 -1.35
C GLN A 129 11.14 -14.59 -2.69
N GLN A 130 10.48 -14.27 -3.81
CA GLN A 130 11.04 -14.48 -5.15
C GLN A 130 12.36 -13.71 -5.33
N LEU A 131 12.44 -12.48 -4.84
CA LEU A 131 13.63 -11.63 -4.91
C LEU A 131 14.70 -12.01 -3.89
N ALA A 132 14.33 -12.72 -2.81
CA ALA A 132 15.23 -13.22 -1.80
C ALA A 132 15.84 -14.59 -2.12
N VAL A 133 15.51 -15.20 -3.27
CA VAL A 133 16.10 -16.49 -3.68
C VAL A 133 17.63 -16.41 -3.66
N GLY A 134 18.27 -17.36 -2.97
CA GLY A 134 19.72 -17.38 -2.77
C GLY A 134 20.20 -16.75 -1.46
N TYR A 135 19.29 -16.16 -0.67
CA TYR A 135 19.56 -15.64 0.68
C TYR A 135 18.80 -16.47 1.71
N PRO A 136 19.35 -17.62 2.15
CA PRO A 136 18.69 -18.50 3.12
C PRO A 136 18.63 -17.89 4.52
N GLU A 137 19.53 -16.95 4.81
CA GLU A 137 19.56 -16.18 6.04
C GLU A 137 18.61 -14.99 5.93
N GLY A 138 17.91 -14.67 7.02
CA GLY A 138 16.99 -13.54 7.09
C GLY A 138 15.58 -13.94 7.49
N ARG A 139 14.73 -12.94 7.66
CA ARG A 139 13.30 -13.09 7.97
C ARG A 139 12.50 -12.03 7.23
N LEU A 140 11.20 -12.26 7.12
CA LEU A 140 10.26 -11.25 6.62
C LEU A 140 9.92 -10.29 7.76
N GLU A 141 10.07 -9.01 7.50
CA GLU A 141 9.76 -7.91 8.40
C GLU A 141 8.62 -7.08 7.80
N LEU A 142 7.63 -6.73 8.62
CA LEU A 142 6.45 -5.96 8.26
C LEU A 142 6.48 -4.61 8.97
N GLN A 143 6.24 -3.54 8.22
CA GLN A 143 6.16 -2.17 8.72
C GLN A 143 4.90 -1.49 8.18
N LEU A 144 4.14 -0.86 9.07
CA LEU A 144 2.88 -0.21 8.77
C LEU A 144 2.96 1.27 9.14
N VAL A 145 2.65 2.17 8.19
CA VAL A 145 2.64 3.62 8.43
C VAL A 145 1.45 4.28 7.74
N GLY A 146 0.78 5.21 8.40
CA GLY A 146 -0.37 5.93 7.86
C GLY A 146 -1.65 5.64 8.62
N GLY A 147 -2.75 6.25 8.21
CA GLY A 147 -3.98 6.23 8.99
C GLY A 147 -3.87 7.07 10.26
N PHE A 148 -4.99 7.47 10.82
CA PHE A 148 -5.07 8.18 12.09
C PHE A 148 -6.38 7.81 12.79
N ASN A 149 -6.66 8.36 13.96
CA ASN A 149 -7.96 8.18 14.61
C ASN A 149 -9.02 9.03 13.90
N ASP A 150 -9.42 8.59 12.71
CA ASP A 150 -10.44 9.26 11.90
C ASP A 150 -11.85 8.99 12.48
N PRO A 151 -12.80 9.95 12.37
CA PRO A 151 -14.13 9.82 12.98
C PRO A 151 -14.95 8.63 12.48
N HIS A 152 -14.65 8.14 11.28
CA HIS A 152 -15.36 7.03 10.64
C HIS A 152 -14.70 5.67 10.89
N ARG A 153 -13.53 5.65 11.56
CA ARG A 153 -12.75 4.47 11.89
C ARG A 153 -12.26 3.68 10.68
N TYR A 154 -12.12 4.33 9.52
CA TYR A 154 -11.58 3.68 8.32
C TYR A 154 -10.17 3.14 8.56
N SER A 155 -9.33 3.90 9.28
CA SER A 155 -7.95 3.50 9.58
C SER A 155 -7.88 2.29 10.52
N ASP A 156 -8.77 2.22 11.52
CA ASP A 156 -8.87 1.06 12.45
C ASP A 156 -9.27 -0.21 11.69
N GLU A 157 -10.30 -0.11 10.84
CA GLU A 157 -10.79 -1.22 10.04
C GLU A 157 -9.73 -1.71 9.05
N LEU A 158 -9.02 -0.78 8.42
CA LEU A 158 -7.92 -1.10 7.51
C LEU A 158 -6.75 -1.77 8.25
N PHE A 159 -6.35 -1.26 9.41
CA PHE A 159 -5.32 -1.88 10.23
C PHE A 159 -5.68 -3.33 10.59
N ALA A 160 -6.91 -3.56 11.05
CA ALA A 160 -7.40 -4.90 11.37
C ALA A 160 -7.36 -5.82 10.16
N ASN A 161 -7.83 -5.34 8.99
CA ASN A 161 -7.84 -6.09 7.74
C ASN A 161 -6.42 -6.46 7.28
N ILE A 162 -5.46 -5.53 7.37
CA ILE A 162 -4.05 -5.77 7.05
C ILE A 162 -3.46 -6.84 7.98
N MET A 163 -3.60 -6.66 9.29
CA MET A 163 -3.06 -7.60 10.27
C MET A 163 -3.61 -9.02 10.08
N LEU A 164 -4.93 -9.16 9.89
CA LEU A 164 -5.58 -10.44 9.62
C LEU A 164 -5.14 -11.04 8.28
N SER A 165 -4.91 -10.21 7.26
CA SER A 165 -4.45 -10.66 5.94
C SER A 165 -3.06 -11.28 6.02
N PHE A 166 -2.11 -10.64 6.71
CA PHE A 166 -0.77 -11.20 6.92
C PHE A 166 -0.77 -12.40 7.86
N HIS A 167 -1.57 -12.38 8.93
CA HIS A 167 -1.65 -13.47 9.90
C HIS A 167 -2.22 -14.78 9.33
N ARG A 168 -2.95 -14.71 8.21
CA ARG A 168 -3.49 -15.89 7.51
C ARG A 168 -2.50 -16.54 6.54
N LEU A 169 -1.35 -15.91 6.28
CA LEU A 169 -0.33 -16.48 5.39
C LEU A 169 0.37 -17.67 6.07
N SER A 170 1.13 -18.45 5.30
CA SER A 170 1.80 -19.66 5.79
C SER A 170 3.29 -19.45 6.08
N VAL A 171 3.74 -18.20 6.23
CA VAL A 171 5.15 -17.84 6.41
C VAL A 171 5.27 -16.85 7.55
N GLU A 172 6.26 -17.04 8.42
CA GLU A 172 6.50 -16.15 9.56
C GLU A 172 6.87 -14.74 9.11
N ILE A 173 6.20 -13.74 9.68
CA ILE A 173 6.36 -12.32 9.35
C ILE A 173 6.42 -11.52 10.65
N ASP A 174 7.57 -10.91 10.90
CA ASP A 174 7.86 -10.12 12.10
C ASP A 174 7.35 -8.69 11.91
N LEU A 175 6.32 -8.28 12.66
CA LEU A 175 5.91 -6.88 12.69
C LEU A 175 6.98 -6.09 13.44
N THR A 176 7.73 -5.24 12.73
CA THR A 176 8.83 -4.46 13.33
C THR A 176 8.44 -3.01 13.59
N LEU A 177 7.41 -2.50 12.92
CA LEU A 177 6.93 -1.13 13.09
C LEU A 177 5.42 -1.04 12.82
N ALA A 178 4.71 -0.35 13.72
CA ALA A 178 3.35 0.10 13.49
C ALA A 178 3.25 1.58 13.92
N CYS A 179 3.20 2.49 12.94
CA CYS A 179 2.93 3.91 13.14
C CYS A 179 1.60 4.24 12.44
N CYS A 180 0.51 3.74 13.03
CA CYS A 180 -0.84 3.87 12.49
C CYS A 180 -1.83 4.32 13.57
N CYS A 181 -3.00 4.80 13.15
CA CYS A 181 -4.13 5.13 14.03
C CYS A 181 -3.68 6.02 15.20
N GLU A 182 -3.84 5.58 16.45
CA GLU A 182 -3.46 6.35 17.65
C GLU A 182 -1.98 6.71 17.71
N LEU A 183 -1.10 5.91 17.11
CA LEU A 183 0.34 6.19 17.06
C LEU A 183 0.72 7.21 15.99
N ASN A 184 -0.15 7.46 15.02
CA ASN A 184 0.06 8.44 13.96
C ASN A 184 -0.92 9.62 14.06
N THR A 185 -1.62 9.78 15.19
CA THR A 185 -2.59 10.88 15.38
C THR A 185 -1.95 12.03 16.15
N ALA A 186 -2.09 13.24 15.63
CA ALA A 186 -1.66 14.44 16.33
C ALA A 186 -2.40 14.60 17.68
N LEU A 187 -1.63 14.74 18.76
CA LEU A 187 -2.18 14.98 20.10
C LEU A 187 -2.36 16.48 20.32
N GLY A 188 -3.61 16.93 20.38
CA GLY A 188 -3.97 18.32 20.67
C GLY A 188 -5.45 18.56 20.37
N GLY A 189 -6.12 19.45 21.10
CA GLY A 189 -7.58 19.67 21.05
C GLY A 189 -8.17 20.19 19.72
N GLY A 190 -7.43 20.08 18.61
CA GLY A 190 -7.92 20.32 17.25
C GLY A 190 -8.59 19.09 16.65
N THR A 191 -8.91 19.17 15.35
CA THR A 191 -9.41 18.00 14.58
C THR A 191 -8.28 16.98 14.48
N ALA A 192 -8.59 15.70 14.74
CA ALA A 192 -7.63 14.62 14.60
C ALA A 192 -7.06 14.61 13.18
N ALA A 193 -5.75 14.46 13.06
CA ALA A 193 -5.04 14.48 11.79
C ALA A 193 -3.82 13.55 11.84
N PRO A 194 -3.41 12.97 10.70
CA PRO A 194 -2.21 12.14 10.61
C PRO A 194 -0.94 12.99 10.82
N LEU A 195 0.03 12.45 11.55
CA LEU A 195 1.35 13.07 11.73
C LEU A 195 2.26 12.84 10.53
N VAL A 196 2.22 11.63 9.97
CA VAL A 196 2.93 11.22 8.76
C VAL A 196 1.94 10.65 7.77
N MET A 197 1.97 11.16 6.54
CA MET A 197 1.14 10.68 5.42
C MET A 197 1.96 10.01 4.31
N GLY A 198 3.29 10.09 4.37
CA GLY A 198 4.18 9.56 3.35
C GLY A 198 5.49 9.06 3.91
N VAL A 199 5.99 8.00 3.28
CA VAL A 199 7.24 7.34 3.63
C VAL A 199 8.01 6.92 2.39
N GLY A 200 9.33 6.95 2.50
CA GLY A 200 10.26 6.34 1.55
C GLY A 200 11.08 5.26 2.22
N VAL A 201 11.53 4.29 1.43
CA VAL A 201 12.55 3.31 1.84
C VAL A 201 13.76 3.53 0.96
N ASP A 202 14.91 3.79 1.59
CA ASP A 202 16.20 3.79 0.90
C ASP A 202 16.58 2.33 0.65
N ILE A 203 16.68 1.93 -0.61
CA ILE A 203 16.84 0.50 -0.93
C ILE A 203 18.25 0.01 -0.57
N SER A 204 19.26 0.89 -0.63
CA SER A 204 20.63 0.54 -0.31
C SER A 204 20.85 0.42 1.21
N ALA A 205 20.35 1.39 1.98
CA ALA A 205 20.49 1.37 3.44
C ALA A 205 19.47 0.44 4.09
N GLY A 206 18.28 0.36 3.50
CA GLY A 206 17.12 -0.33 4.06
C GLY A 206 16.29 0.48 5.04
N ASP A 207 16.59 1.77 5.19
CA ASP A 207 15.95 2.65 6.16
C ASP A 207 14.63 3.19 5.62
N LEU A 208 13.58 3.07 6.44
CA LEU A 208 12.28 3.71 6.22
C LEU A 208 12.27 5.09 6.91
N PHE A 209 11.82 6.12 6.19
CA PHE A 209 11.81 7.50 6.68
C PHE A 209 10.54 8.26 6.22
N PRO A 210 10.07 9.27 6.97
CA PRO A 210 8.97 10.13 6.52
C PRO A 210 9.37 10.91 5.27
N ALA A 211 8.48 11.00 4.28
CA ALA A 211 8.82 11.57 2.99
C ALA A 211 7.65 12.28 2.31
N THR A 212 7.98 13.25 1.46
CA THR A 212 7.05 13.86 0.49
C THR A 212 7.62 13.78 -0.91
N PHE A 213 6.73 13.72 -1.91
CA PHE A 213 7.09 13.43 -3.30
C PHE A 213 6.48 14.48 -4.24
N PRO A 214 7.26 15.49 -4.66
CA PRO A 214 6.78 16.50 -5.60
C PRO A 214 6.47 15.94 -7.00
N ASP A 215 7.16 14.87 -7.40
CA ASP A 215 6.91 14.15 -8.65
C ASP A 215 6.49 12.70 -8.35
N LYS A 216 5.23 12.41 -8.66
CA LYS A 216 4.55 11.13 -8.41
C LYS A 216 4.32 10.34 -9.71
N GLY A 217 4.84 10.84 -10.82
CA GLY A 217 4.64 10.28 -12.15
C GLY A 217 5.38 8.96 -12.39
N PRO A 218 5.23 8.38 -13.59
CA PRO A 218 4.43 8.87 -14.72
C PRO A 218 2.93 8.54 -14.60
N GLU A 219 2.13 9.14 -15.48
CA GLU A 219 0.70 8.87 -15.72
C GLU A 219 -0.19 8.82 -14.47
N LEU A 220 0.04 9.72 -13.50
CA LEU A 220 -0.72 9.75 -12.25
C LEU A 220 -2.24 9.84 -12.47
N ALA A 221 -2.70 10.58 -13.48
CA ALA A 221 -4.12 10.69 -13.82
C ALA A 221 -4.72 9.36 -14.32
N LEU A 222 -3.99 8.60 -15.15
CA LEU A 222 -4.41 7.27 -15.60
C LEU A 222 -4.42 6.27 -14.45
N ARG A 223 -3.36 6.26 -13.63
CA ARG A 223 -3.25 5.39 -12.46
C ARG A 223 -4.37 5.68 -11.44
N GLY A 224 -4.63 6.96 -11.17
CA GLY A 224 -5.72 7.42 -10.30
C GLY A 224 -7.11 7.18 -10.87
N ALA A 225 -7.27 7.22 -12.21
CA ALA A 225 -8.57 6.99 -12.85
C ALA A 225 -9.11 5.60 -12.48
N ARG A 226 -8.24 4.59 -12.43
CA ARG A 226 -8.60 3.25 -11.96
C ARG A 226 -9.10 3.27 -10.52
N THR A 227 -8.44 3.99 -9.62
CA THR A 227 -8.81 4.02 -8.20
C THR A 227 -10.19 4.67 -8.00
N ILE A 228 -10.47 5.78 -8.70
CA ILE A 228 -11.76 6.51 -8.58
C ILE A 228 -12.93 5.74 -9.21
N THR A 229 -12.70 5.05 -10.33
CA THR A 229 -13.76 4.36 -11.10
C THR A 229 -13.96 2.91 -10.71
N SER A 230 -13.05 2.33 -9.92
CA SER A 230 -13.16 0.95 -9.46
C SER A 230 -14.41 0.77 -8.59
N GLY A 231 -15.45 0.20 -9.19
CA GLY A 231 -16.59 -0.35 -8.46
C GLY A 231 -16.20 -1.57 -7.62
N PRO A 232 -17.15 -2.20 -6.92
CA PRO A 232 -16.90 -3.31 -5.98
C PRO A 232 -16.22 -4.55 -6.60
N HIS A 233 -16.09 -4.61 -7.93
CA HIS A 233 -15.46 -5.71 -8.67
C HIS A 233 -14.02 -5.43 -9.12
N SER A 234 -13.49 -4.21 -8.92
CA SER A 234 -12.10 -3.83 -9.24
C SER A 234 -11.35 -3.43 -7.96
N ALA A 235 -11.35 -4.33 -6.97
CA ALA A 235 -10.65 -4.13 -5.70
C ALA A 235 -9.15 -4.46 -5.78
N GLN A 236 -8.59 -4.71 -6.96
CA GLN A 236 -7.23 -5.24 -7.09
C GLN A 236 -6.15 -4.20 -6.79
N VAL A 237 -5.11 -4.63 -6.08
CA VAL A 237 -3.84 -3.91 -5.96
C VAL A 237 -2.91 -4.41 -7.07
N LEU A 238 -2.37 -3.51 -7.90
CA LEU A 238 -1.55 -3.91 -9.06
C LEU A 238 -0.06 -3.85 -8.76
N ASP A 239 0.66 -4.89 -9.15
CA ASP A 239 2.12 -4.87 -9.22
C ASP A 239 2.58 -4.11 -10.47
N ILE A 240 3.25 -2.98 -10.24
CA ILE A 240 3.63 -2.03 -11.29
C ILE A 240 5.10 -2.14 -11.71
N TYR A 241 5.93 -2.97 -11.09
CA TYR A 241 7.38 -2.95 -11.36
C TYR A 241 7.99 -4.33 -11.60
N ASP A 242 8.67 -4.47 -12.73
CA ASP A 242 9.39 -5.69 -13.09
C ASP A 242 10.91 -5.49 -12.91
N ASN A 243 11.41 -6.03 -11.81
CA ASN A 243 12.84 -6.10 -11.48
C ASN A 243 13.70 -6.79 -12.54
N THR A 244 13.14 -7.76 -13.27
CA THR A 244 13.89 -8.58 -14.24
C THR A 244 14.40 -7.73 -15.40
N VAL A 245 13.60 -6.74 -15.81
CA VAL A 245 13.88 -5.86 -16.93
C VAL A 245 14.07 -4.40 -16.53
N GLY A 246 13.88 -4.07 -15.24
CA GLY A 246 14.04 -2.72 -14.71
C GLY A 246 13.00 -1.74 -15.24
N MET A 247 11.75 -2.19 -15.41
CA MET A 247 10.70 -1.40 -16.04
C MET A 247 9.48 -1.24 -15.14
N LEU A 248 8.97 -0.01 -15.12
CA LEU A 248 7.63 0.30 -14.63
C LEU A 248 6.62 -0.08 -15.72
N ARG A 249 5.58 -0.81 -15.34
CA ARG A 249 4.49 -1.26 -16.20
C ARG A 249 3.17 -0.70 -15.68
N ILE A 250 2.51 0.11 -16.50
CA ILE A 250 1.18 0.66 -16.22
C ILE A 250 0.17 -0.05 -17.12
N GLY A 251 -0.74 -0.78 -16.51
CA GLY A 251 -1.79 -1.54 -17.21
C GLY A 251 -1.27 -2.77 -17.97
N PRO A 252 -2.01 -3.24 -18.99
CA PRO A 252 -3.33 -2.74 -19.36
C PRO A 252 -4.34 -2.99 -18.23
N PHE A 253 -5.30 -2.08 -18.06
CA PHE A 253 -6.46 -2.29 -17.22
C PHE A 253 -7.69 -1.65 -17.86
N ASN A 254 -8.87 -2.01 -17.36
CA ASN A 254 -10.11 -1.39 -17.75
C ASN A 254 -10.84 -0.82 -16.55
N TYR A 255 -11.70 0.16 -16.78
CA TYR A 255 -12.66 0.63 -15.80
C TYR A 255 -13.99 0.95 -16.47
N GLU A 256 -15.05 0.98 -15.67
CA GLU A 256 -16.38 1.38 -16.14
C GLU A 256 -16.44 2.90 -16.32
N PRO A 257 -17.12 3.41 -17.35
CA PRO A 257 -17.34 4.84 -17.53
C PRO A 257 -18.00 5.46 -16.30
N LEU A 258 -17.42 6.53 -15.77
CA LEU A 258 -18.01 7.28 -14.67
C LEU A 258 -19.22 8.08 -15.17
N ARG A 259 -20.43 7.64 -14.80
CA ARG A 259 -21.66 8.34 -15.15
C ARG A 259 -21.66 9.75 -14.56
N GLY A 260 -22.00 10.75 -15.37
CA GLY A 260 -22.09 12.14 -14.92
C GLY A 260 -20.74 12.76 -14.55
N VAL A 261 -19.62 12.29 -15.14
CA VAL A 261 -18.30 12.91 -14.93
C VAL A 261 -18.31 14.42 -15.20
N ASP A 262 -19.11 14.89 -16.17
CA ASP A 262 -19.30 16.33 -16.44
C ASP A 262 -19.89 17.06 -15.23
N LEU A 263 -20.90 16.47 -14.59
CA LEU A 263 -21.53 17.04 -13.39
C LEU A 263 -20.53 17.15 -12.24
N TRP A 264 -19.66 16.15 -12.07
CA TRP A 264 -18.59 16.18 -11.07
C TRP A 264 -17.57 17.29 -11.34
N LEU A 265 -17.19 17.48 -12.61
CA LEU A 265 -16.26 18.53 -13.03
C LEU A 265 -16.84 19.94 -12.81
N GLU A 266 -18.16 20.10 -12.88
CA GLU A 266 -18.88 21.35 -12.61
C GLU A 266 -19.03 21.69 -11.12
N GLN A 267 -18.83 20.73 -10.21
CA GLN A 267 -18.98 20.97 -8.76
C GLN A 267 -17.89 21.89 -8.21
N SER A 268 -18.15 22.50 -7.05
CA SER A 268 -17.15 23.28 -6.31
C SER A 268 -16.05 22.39 -5.73
N ASP A 269 -14.92 22.99 -5.37
CA ASP A 269 -13.81 22.28 -4.72
C ASP A 269 -14.24 21.66 -3.39
N ASP A 270 -15.01 22.39 -2.58
CA ASP A 270 -15.56 21.88 -1.31
C ASP A 270 -16.48 20.67 -1.54
N PHE A 271 -17.32 20.69 -2.57
CA PHE A 271 -18.20 19.57 -2.87
C PHE A 271 -17.40 18.33 -3.28
N ILE A 272 -16.40 18.48 -4.14
CA ILE A 272 -15.49 17.39 -4.53
C ILE A 272 -14.79 16.82 -3.31
N LEU A 273 -14.23 17.69 -2.46
CA LEU A 273 -13.52 17.29 -1.26
C LEU A 273 -14.43 16.48 -0.32
N GLN A 274 -15.65 16.96 -0.05
CA GLN A 274 -16.58 16.30 0.88
C GLN A 274 -17.12 14.95 0.38
N HIS A 275 -17.16 14.73 -0.95
CA HIS A 275 -17.79 13.52 -1.52
C HIS A 275 -16.81 12.52 -2.11
N LEU A 276 -15.58 12.92 -2.43
CA LEU A 276 -14.56 12.05 -3.04
C LEU A 276 -13.35 11.80 -2.13
N SER A 277 -13.29 12.39 -0.94
CA SER A 277 -12.33 12.03 0.12
C SER A 277 -13.00 11.23 1.23
N THR A 278 -12.25 10.30 1.84
CA THR A 278 -12.64 9.61 3.07
C THR A 278 -12.48 10.50 4.32
N THR A 279 -11.57 11.48 4.27
CA THR A 279 -11.19 12.34 5.39
C THR A 279 -10.98 13.78 4.91
N PRO A 280 -12.05 14.50 4.53
CA PRO A 280 -11.99 15.83 3.90
C PRO A 280 -11.13 16.86 4.63
N ALA A 281 -11.12 16.83 5.96
CA ALA A 281 -10.38 17.79 6.79
C ALA A 281 -8.86 17.57 6.83
N CYS A 282 -8.38 16.42 6.32
CA CYS A 282 -6.98 16.01 6.40
C CYS A 282 -6.31 15.87 5.04
N GLU A 283 -7.05 16.10 3.95
CA GLU A 283 -6.48 15.98 2.61
C GLU A 283 -5.45 17.08 2.33
N PRO A 284 -4.39 16.77 1.54
CA PRO A 284 -3.39 17.76 1.19
C PRO A 284 -3.97 18.82 0.24
N PRO A 285 -3.35 20.02 0.16
CA PRO A 285 -3.85 21.13 -0.66
C PRO A 285 -4.03 20.81 -2.15
N HIS A 286 -3.30 19.82 -2.68
CA HIS A 286 -3.38 19.38 -4.08
C HIS A 286 -4.45 18.33 -4.35
N PHE A 287 -5.17 17.84 -3.34
CA PHE A 287 -6.13 16.74 -3.48
C PHE A 287 -7.19 17.01 -4.55
N VAL A 288 -7.94 18.12 -4.42
CA VAL A 288 -9.03 18.45 -5.34
C VAL A 288 -8.51 18.68 -6.76
N HIS A 289 -7.35 19.31 -6.90
CA HIS A 289 -6.70 19.48 -8.20
C HIS A 289 -6.43 18.12 -8.88
N ASN A 290 -5.84 17.17 -8.14
CA ASN A 290 -5.55 15.84 -8.66
C ASN A 290 -6.81 15.05 -9.02
N ILE A 291 -7.88 15.17 -8.21
CA ILE A 291 -9.18 14.58 -8.53
C ILE A 291 -9.73 15.17 -9.83
N ARG A 292 -9.70 16.49 -10.02
CA ARG A 292 -10.19 17.13 -11.27
C ARG A 292 -9.40 16.70 -12.50
N VAL A 293 -8.07 16.62 -12.40
CA VAL A 293 -7.22 16.12 -13.49
C VAL A 293 -7.58 14.67 -13.84
N THR A 294 -7.83 13.85 -12.82
CA THR A 294 -8.23 12.44 -13.00
C THR A 294 -9.63 12.30 -13.60
N LEU A 295 -10.62 13.08 -13.14
CA LEU A 295 -11.97 13.10 -13.71
C LEU A 295 -11.95 13.54 -15.17
N LYS A 296 -11.13 14.55 -15.51
CA LYS A 296 -10.94 14.99 -16.89
C LYS A 296 -10.31 13.89 -17.76
N PHE A 297 -9.37 13.11 -17.20
CA PHE A 297 -8.83 11.95 -17.89
C PHE A 297 -9.92 10.90 -18.16
N ILE A 298 -10.75 10.57 -17.16
CA ILE A 298 -11.86 9.63 -17.30
C ILE A 298 -12.87 10.10 -18.37
N GLN A 299 -13.18 11.40 -18.40
CA GLN A 299 -14.03 12.02 -19.41
C GLN A 299 -13.47 11.82 -20.84
N GLN A 300 -12.16 11.98 -21.02
CA GLN A 300 -11.48 11.80 -22.31
C GLN A 300 -11.32 10.33 -22.71
N HIS A 301 -11.19 9.44 -21.72
CA HIS A 301 -10.92 8.03 -21.89
C HIS A 301 -11.93 7.15 -21.15
N PRO A 302 -13.23 7.15 -21.53
CA PRO A 302 -14.25 6.37 -20.84
C PRO A 302 -14.06 4.86 -20.98
N PHE A 303 -13.33 4.42 -22.03
CA PHE A 303 -13.01 3.01 -22.30
C PHE A 303 -11.49 2.86 -22.50
N PRO A 304 -10.69 2.83 -21.42
CA PRO A 304 -9.24 2.88 -21.49
C PRO A 304 -8.63 1.65 -22.18
N ALA A 305 -9.30 0.49 -22.15
CA ALA A 305 -8.88 -0.70 -22.89
C ALA A 305 -8.79 -0.47 -24.42
N VAL A 306 -9.51 0.53 -24.95
CA VAL A 306 -9.49 0.87 -26.38
C VAL A 306 -8.66 2.14 -26.64
N THR A 307 -8.83 3.16 -25.80
CA THR A 307 -8.26 4.50 -26.07
C THR A 307 -6.89 4.72 -25.45
N VAL A 308 -6.52 3.95 -24.43
CA VAL A 308 -5.24 4.08 -23.70
C VAL A 308 -4.37 2.85 -23.95
N PHE A 309 -4.94 1.64 -23.90
CA PHE A 309 -4.21 0.38 -24.04
C PHE A 309 -4.57 -0.38 -25.34
N PRO A 310 -4.35 0.20 -26.53
CA PRO A 310 -4.68 -0.46 -27.78
C PRO A 310 -3.92 -1.78 -27.92
N ASP A 311 -4.62 -2.81 -28.42
CA ASP A 311 -4.13 -4.19 -28.52
C ASP A 311 -3.79 -4.83 -27.16
N ASN A 312 -4.42 -4.37 -26.08
CA ASN A 312 -4.18 -4.85 -24.71
C ASN A 312 -2.69 -4.73 -24.30
N ARG A 313 -2.04 -3.65 -24.73
CA ARG A 313 -0.63 -3.37 -24.42
C ARG A 313 -0.51 -2.40 -23.26
N ALA A 314 0.27 -2.79 -22.26
CA ALA A 314 0.66 -1.90 -21.16
C ALA A 314 1.56 -0.76 -21.66
N HIS A 315 1.58 0.34 -20.91
CA HIS A 315 2.63 1.33 -21.05
C HIS A 315 3.84 0.91 -20.23
N TYR A 316 5.01 0.90 -20.86
CA TYR A 316 6.26 0.57 -20.22
C TYR A 316 7.14 1.81 -20.11
N TYR A 317 7.77 1.98 -18.96
CA TYR A 317 8.70 3.05 -18.69
C TYR A 317 10.01 2.46 -18.19
N ARG A 318 11.12 3.05 -18.64
CA ARG A 318 12.47 2.72 -18.19
C ARG A 318 13.13 3.96 -17.63
N ARG A 319 14.21 3.78 -16.87
CA ARG A 319 15.04 4.91 -16.45
C ARG A 319 15.84 5.47 -17.61
N ASP A 320 15.85 6.78 -17.71
CA ASP A 320 16.78 7.50 -18.55
C ASP A 320 18.17 7.56 -17.88
N GLY A 321 19.20 7.20 -18.63
CA GLY A 321 20.56 7.08 -18.10
C GLY A 321 21.23 8.42 -17.78
N VAL A 322 20.68 9.54 -18.26
CA VAL A 322 21.22 10.89 -18.02
C VAL A 322 20.48 11.58 -16.88
N THR A 323 19.15 11.63 -16.95
CA THR A 323 18.30 12.33 -15.98
C THR A 323 17.94 11.48 -14.77
N GLY A 324 17.98 10.15 -14.89
CA GLY A 324 17.48 9.24 -13.86
C GLY A 324 15.95 9.24 -13.73
N CYS A 325 15.21 9.92 -14.61
CA CYS A 325 13.75 9.98 -14.60
C CYS A 325 13.13 8.81 -15.40
N TRP A 326 11.85 8.53 -15.17
CA TRP A 326 11.08 7.59 -15.99
C TRP A 326 10.82 8.17 -17.38
N VAL A 327 11.14 7.42 -18.43
CA VAL A 327 10.84 7.77 -19.83
C VAL A 327 10.07 6.64 -20.51
N PRO A 328 9.07 6.96 -21.35
CA PRO A 328 8.27 5.95 -22.02
C PRO A 328 9.12 5.12 -22.99
N MET A 329 8.89 3.82 -22.98
CA MET A 329 9.44 2.90 -23.96
C MET A 329 8.54 2.90 -25.20
N ARG A 330 9.12 3.18 -26.37
CA ARG A 330 8.42 3.05 -27.66
C ARG A 330 8.83 1.70 -28.28
N PHE A 331 7.84 0.86 -28.56
CA PHE A 331 8.01 -0.38 -29.33
C PHE A 331 7.82 -0.12 -30.82
#